data_AF-Q4C6N2-F1
#
_entry.id   AF-Q4C6N2-F1
#
_cell.length_a   1.000
_cell.length_b   1.000
_cell.length_c   1.000
_cell.angle_alpha   90.00
_cell.angle_beta   90.00
_cell.angle_gamma   90.00
#
_symmetry.space_group_name_H-M   'P 1'
#
loop_
_entity.id
_entity.type
_entity.pdbx_description
1 polymer ?
#
loop_
_entity_poly.entity_id
_entity_poly.type
_entity_poly.pdbx_seq_one_letter_code
_entity_poly.pdbx_strand_id
1 'polypeptide(L)'
;MNQEKFSKLTNIFGLDLRSLAVFRIGLALVVMADLFSRFRGVSAHYTDQGVLPREALHSNLFASFIALQPESNSLLHPWYWSLNLLNGGLWFQTFLFIIAFILCLCLLVGYRTRLAVIAVWALNISLQNRNPALIFAGDDVL
;
A
#
# COMPACT_ATOMS: atom_id res chain seq x y z
N MET A 1 -7.45 -0.18 -45.75
CA MET A 1 -7.11 1.15 -45.18
C MET A 1 -7.06 1.18 -43.63
N ASN A 2 -7.76 0.31 -42.90
CA ASN A 2 -7.69 0.29 -41.43
C ASN A 2 -6.43 -0.39 -40.84
N GLN A 3 -5.86 -1.39 -41.53
CA GLN A 3 -4.72 -2.17 -41.00
C GLN A 3 -3.42 -1.34 -40.81
N GLU A 4 -3.15 -0.38 -41.71
CA GLU A 4 -1.98 0.52 -41.56
C GLU A 4 -2.09 1.44 -40.34
N LYS A 5 -3.29 1.94 -40.03
CA LYS A 5 -3.50 2.80 -38.87
C LYS A 5 -3.30 2.04 -37.56
N PHE A 6 -3.82 0.81 -37.47
CA PHE A 6 -3.59 -0.06 -36.32
C PHE A 6 -2.12 -0.44 -36.15
N SER A 7 -1.40 -0.74 -37.24
CA SER A 7 0.04 -1.01 -37.22
C SER A 7 0.85 0.17 -36.67
N LYS A 8 0.58 1.40 -37.15
CA LYS A 8 1.24 2.61 -36.63
C LYS A 8 0.96 2.84 -35.15
N LEU A 9 -0.30 2.66 -34.70
CA LEU A 9 -0.66 2.77 -33.29
C LEU A 9 0.06 1.73 -32.43
N THR A 10 0.19 0.50 -32.91
CA THR A 10 0.90 -0.57 -32.19
C THR A 10 2.40 -0.31 -32.10
N ASN A 11 3.00 0.35 -33.11
CA ASN A 11 4.40 0.77 -33.05
C ASN A 11 4.64 1.98 -32.13
N ILE A 12 3.67 2.89 -32.01
CA ILE A 12 3.78 4.08 -31.16
C ILE A 12 3.48 3.74 -29.69
N PHE A 13 2.52 2.85 -29.42
CA PHE A 13 2.08 2.46 -28.07
C PHE A 13 2.56 1.07 -27.64
N GLY A 14 3.30 0.35 -28.49
CA GLY A 14 3.85 -0.96 -28.18
C GLY A 14 5.02 -0.83 -27.22
N LEU A 15 4.86 -1.34 -26.01
CA LEU A 15 5.96 -1.46 -25.07
C LEU A 15 6.81 -2.68 -25.40
N ASP A 16 8.12 -2.49 -25.46
CA ASP A 16 9.07 -3.59 -25.58
C ASP A 16 8.95 -4.51 -24.35
N LEU A 17 8.79 -5.82 -24.58
CA LEU A 17 8.66 -6.82 -23.52
C LEU A 17 9.87 -6.83 -22.58
N ARG A 18 11.06 -6.52 -23.12
CA ARG A 18 12.28 -6.42 -22.32
C ARG A 18 12.24 -5.22 -21.38
N SER A 19 11.82 -4.06 -21.89
CA SER A 19 11.63 -2.84 -21.09
C SER A 19 10.59 -3.07 -19.99
N LEU A 20 9.48 -3.74 -20.32
CA LEU A 20 8.44 -4.08 -19.36
C LEU A 20 8.95 -5.04 -18.26
N ALA A 21 9.79 -6.00 -18.61
CA ALA A 21 10.40 -6.91 -17.64
C ALA A 21 11.36 -6.15 -16.68
N VAL A 22 12.18 -5.25 -17.20
CA VAL A 22 13.09 -4.41 -16.38
C VAL A 22 12.27 -3.48 -15.47
N PHE A 23 11.23 -2.84 -15.98
CA PHE A 23 10.34 -2.00 -15.18
C PHE A 23 9.71 -2.77 -14.02
N ARG A 24 9.21 -3.99 -14.27
CA ARG A 24 8.66 -4.86 -13.23
C ARG A 24 9.69 -5.19 -12.15
N ILE A 25 10.92 -5.55 -12.56
CA ILE A 25 12.00 -5.87 -11.63
C ILE A 25 12.33 -4.63 -10.79
N GLY A 26 12.49 -3.47 -11.41
CA GLY A 26 12.74 -2.21 -10.71
C GLY A 26 11.64 -1.87 -9.70
N LEU A 27 10.37 -1.99 -10.11
CA LEU A 27 9.23 -1.74 -9.24
C LEU A 27 9.18 -2.70 -8.04
N ALA A 28 9.44 -3.99 -8.26
CA ALA A 28 9.55 -4.96 -7.18
C ALA A 28 10.69 -4.60 -6.21
N LEU A 29 11.88 -4.26 -6.72
CA LEU A 29 13.03 -3.89 -5.87
C LEU A 29 12.76 -2.62 -5.04
N VAL A 30 12.12 -1.60 -5.61
CA VAL A 30 11.74 -0.38 -4.90
C VAL A 30 10.78 -0.69 -3.76
N VAL A 31 9.72 -1.46 -4.03
CA VAL A 31 8.77 -1.86 -2.99
C VAL A 31 9.44 -2.71 -1.91
N MET A 32 10.34 -3.62 -2.29
CA MET A 32 11.06 -4.46 -1.34
C MET A 32 11.98 -3.63 -0.43
N ALA A 33 12.65 -2.61 -0.98
CA ALA A 33 13.48 -1.68 -0.22
C ALA A 33 12.64 -0.82 0.75
N ASP A 34 11.48 -0.35 0.31
CA ASP A 34 10.51 0.37 1.15
C ASP A 34 10.03 -0.51 2.32
N LEU A 35 9.62 -1.75 2.06
CA LEU A 35 9.23 -2.71 3.09
C LEU A 35 10.35 -2.94 4.10
N PHE A 36 11.60 -3.11 3.64
CA PHE A 36 12.74 -3.35 4.53
C PHE A 36 13.04 -2.14 5.42
N SER A 37 12.89 -0.92 4.88
CA SER A 37 13.00 0.32 5.65
C SER A 37 11.93 0.38 6.74
N ARG A 38 10.67 0.14 6.38
CA ARG A 38 9.52 0.16 7.31
C ARG A 38 9.56 -0.94 8.36
N PHE A 39 10.08 -2.12 8.01
CA PHE A 39 10.18 -3.27 8.92
C PHE A 39 11.03 -2.95 10.15
N ARG A 40 12.08 -2.14 10.02
CA ARG A 40 12.93 -1.71 11.15
C ARG A 40 12.15 -0.95 12.23
N GLY A 41 11.06 -0.30 11.83
CA GLY A 41 10.18 0.46 12.72
C GLY A 41 8.84 -0.20 12.99
N VAL A 42 8.67 -1.51 12.72
CA VAL A 42 7.36 -2.19 12.84
C VAL A 42 6.76 -2.05 14.24
N SER A 43 7.57 -2.27 15.30
CA SER A 43 7.10 -2.12 16.68
C SER A 43 6.63 -0.70 16.99
N ALA A 44 7.36 0.31 16.50
CA ALA A 44 7.08 1.70 16.81
C ALA A 44 5.90 2.29 16.02
N HIS A 45 5.71 1.88 14.76
CA HIS A 45 4.74 2.54 13.87
C HIS A 45 3.48 1.73 13.59
N TYR A 46 3.51 0.40 13.76
CA TYR A 46 2.42 -0.47 13.32
C TYR A 46 1.72 -1.18 14.48
N THR A 47 2.30 -1.18 15.69
CA THR A 47 1.73 -1.86 16.86
C THR A 47 1.02 -0.91 17.83
N ASP A 48 0.19 -1.48 18.71
CA ASP A 48 -0.53 -0.72 19.74
C ASP A 48 0.40 -0.21 20.86
N GLN A 49 1.59 -0.79 21.02
CA GLN A 49 2.61 -0.31 21.96
C GLN A 49 3.48 0.80 21.35
N GLY A 50 3.27 1.12 20.08
CA GLY A 50 4.02 2.12 19.34
C GLY A 50 3.54 3.54 19.57
N VAL A 51 4.00 4.43 18.71
CA VAL A 51 3.74 5.88 18.76
C VAL A 51 2.26 6.20 18.50
N LEU A 52 1.56 5.38 17.70
CA LEU A 52 0.17 5.59 17.31
C LEU A 52 -0.70 4.33 17.57
N PRO A 53 -1.16 4.13 18.82
CA PRO A 53 -2.08 3.05 19.17
C PRO A 53 -3.38 3.14 18.37
N ARG A 54 -3.98 1.99 18.01
CA ARG A 54 -5.25 1.98 17.25
C ARG A 54 -6.38 2.69 18.00
N GLU A 55 -6.39 2.61 19.33
CA GLU A 55 -7.37 3.32 20.16
C GLU A 55 -7.31 4.84 19.98
N ALA A 56 -6.14 5.44 19.70
CA ALA A 56 -6.04 6.88 19.43
C ALA A 56 -6.61 7.26 18.05
N LEU A 57 -6.64 6.31 17.12
CA LEU A 57 -7.28 6.48 15.81
C LEU A 57 -8.81 6.29 15.92
N HIS A 58 -9.27 5.39 16.79
CA HIS A 58 -10.67 5.04 17.00
C HIS A 58 -11.37 5.83 18.12
N SER A 59 -10.65 6.49 19.04
CA SER A 59 -11.27 7.34 20.07
C SER A 59 -12.02 8.52 19.45
N ASN A 60 -11.66 8.90 18.23
CA ASN A 60 -12.44 9.83 17.40
C ASN A 60 -13.63 9.16 16.67
N LEU A 61 -13.65 7.83 16.51
CA LEU A 61 -14.80 7.06 16.00
C LEU A 61 -15.94 6.91 17.03
N PHE A 62 -15.62 6.72 18.31
CA PHE A 62 -16.67 6.67 19.35
C PHE A 62 -17.32 8.05 19.56
N ALA A 63 -16.53 9.12 19.47
CA ALA A 63 -17.04 10.50 19.46
C ALA A 63 -17.95 10.78 18.24
N SER A 64 -17.62 10.25 17.05
CA SER A 64 -18.45 10.41 15.85
C SER A 64 -19.76 9.60 15.87
N PHE A 65 -19.85 8.54 16.68
CA PHE A 65 -21.09 7.78 16.84
C PHE A 65 -22.07 8.44 17.83
N ILE A 66 -21.59 9.29 18.75
CA ILE A 66 -22.39 9.86 19.85
C ILE A 66 -22.61 11.40 19.76
N ALA A 67 -21.84 12.18 19.01
CA ALA A 67 -21.99 13.64 18.90
C ALA A 67 -22.09 14.07 17.42
N LEU A 68 -23.18 14.63 16.88
CA LEU A 68 -23.80 15.93 17.15
C LEU A 68 -22.81 17.12 17.14
N GLN A 69 -21.61 16.97 16.56
CA GLN A 69 -20.73 18.09 16.22
C GLN A 69 -20.14 17.97 14.81
N PRO A 70 -19.93 19.09 14.10
CA PRO A 70 -19.41 19.10 12.74
C PRO A 70 -17.91 18.74 12.71
N GLU A 71 -17.64 17.69 11.93
CA GLU A 71 -16.41 17.32 11.22
C GLU A 71 -15.13 18.15 11.50
N SER A 72 -14.09 17.56 12.10
CA SER A 72 -12.70 18.03 11.90
C SER A 72 -11.56 17.18 12.48
N ASN A 73 -11.75 16.23 13.40
CA ASN A 73 -10.62 15.61 14.12
C ASN A 73 -10.47 14.09 13.98
N SER A 74 -11.09 13.47 12.99
CA SER A 74 -10.78 12.07 12.63
C SER A 74 -9.53 12.04 11.76
N LEU A 75 -8.42 11.52 12.30
CA LEU A 75 -7.17 11.34 11.53
C LEU A 75 -7.31 10.34 10.37
N LEU A 76 -8.39 9.54 10.35
CA LEU A 76 -8.69 8.60 9.28
C LEU A 76 -9.83 9.16 8.42
N HIS A 77 -9.56 9.32 7.13
CA HIS A 77 -10.58 9.64 6.15
C HIS A 77 -11.58 8.47 6.00
N PRO A 78 -12.90 8.71 5.81
CA PRO A 78 -13.91 7.64 5.77
C PRO A 78 -13.68 6.55 4.70
N TRP A 79 -12.90 6.86 3.67
CA TRP A 79 -12.60 5.98 2.56
C TRP A 79 -11.27 5.23 2.71
N TYR A 80 -10.51 5.50 3.77
CA TYR A 80 -9.26 4.79 4.04
C TYR A 80 -9.53 3.42 4.65
N TRP A 81 -8.85 2.41 4.11
CA TRP A 81 -8.92 1.04 4.58
C TRP A 81 -7.51 0.54 4.90
N SER A 82 -7.38 -0.24 5.96
CA SER A 82 -6.09 -0.81 6.37
C SER A 82 -6.30 -2.15 7.07
N LEU A 83 -5.75 -3.23 6.49
CA LEU A 83 -5.68 -4.54 7.13
C LEU A 83 -4.81 -4.48 8.40
N ASN A 84 -3.81 -3.61 8.43
CA ASN A 84 -2.95 -3.41 9.59
C ASN A 84 -3.70 -2.80 10.79
N LEU A 85 -4.93 -2.29 10.60
CA LEU A 85 -5.78 -1.81 11.69
C LEU A 85 -6.56 -2.94 12.39
N LEU A 86 -6.68 -4.11 11.76
CA LEU A 86 -7.46 -5.24 12.31
C LEU A 86 -6.86 -5.77 13.62
N ASN A 87 -5.53 -5.79 13.75
CA ASN A 87 -4.83 -6.26 14.95
C ASN A 87 -3.50 -5.52 15.13
N GLY A 88 -3.29 -4.91 16.29
CA GLY A 88 -2.10 -4.11 16.61
C GLY A 88 -1.02 -4.90 17.33
N GLY A 89 -1.14 -6.22 17.39
CA GLY A 89 -0.09 -7.11 17.90
C GLY A 89 1.10 -7.18 16.94
N LEU A 90 2.32 -7.18 17.50
CA LEU A 90 3.57 -7.27 16.75
C LEU A 90 3.60 -8.48 15.81
N TRP A 91 3.07 -9.62 16.27
CA TRP A 91 3.02 -10.85 15.48
C TRP A 91 2.19 -10.70 14.22
N PHE A 92 1.04 -10.00 14.30
CA PHE A 92 0.14 -9.81 13.18
C PHE A 92 0.73 -8.87 12.14
N GLN A 93 1.35 -7.77 12.59
CA GLN A 93 2.05 -6.84 11.72
C GLN A 93 3.22 -7.53 11.01
N THR A 94 4.04 -8.28 11.76
CA THR A 94 5.16 -9.05 11.19
C THR A 94 4.66 -10.05 10.13
N PHE A 95 3.55 -10.74 10.40
CA PHE A 95 2.94 -11.67 9.45
C PHE A 95 2.51 -10.99 8.15
N LEU A 96 1.85 -9.83 8.22
CA LEU A 96 1.46 -9.06 7.03
C LEU A 96 2.68 -8.57 6.24
N PHE A 97 3.75 -8.13 6.91
CA PHE A 97 5.02 -7.77 6.25
C PHE A 97 5.67 -8.95 5.52
N ILE A 98 5.65 -10.15 6.11
CA ILE A 98 6.17 -11.35 5.47
C ILE A 98 5.34 -11.69 4.21
N ILE A 99 4.01 -11.62 4.29
CA ILE A 99 3.14 -11.83 3.13
C ILE A 99 3.46 -10.81 2.02
N ALA A 100 3.58 -9.54 2.38
CA ALA A 100 3.89 -8.48 1.43
C ALA A 100 5.26 -8.71 0.76
N PHE A 101 6.26 -9.17 1.52
CA PHE A 101 7.58 -9.54 0.99
C PHE A 101 7.50 -10.72 0.01
N ILE A 102 6.73 -11.77 0.33
CA ILE A 102 6.53 -12.93 -0.56
C ILE A 102 5.84 -12.50 -1.86
N LEU A 103 4.83 -11.64 -1.79
CA LEU A 103 4.14 -11.11 -2.98
C LEU A 103 5.07 -10.26 -3.83
N CYS A 104 5.98 -9.51 -3.20
CA CYS A 104 7.01 -8.76 -3.88
C CYS A 104 8.00 -9.69 -4.62
N LEU A 105 8.39 -10.83 -4.02
CA LEU A 105 9.19 -11.85 -4.70
C LEU A 105 8.45 -12.48 -5.89
N CYS A 106 7.15 -12.76 -5.74
CA CYS A 106 6.32 -13.22 -6.85
C CYS A 106 6.30 -12.20 -8.00
N LEU A 107 6.20 -10.91 -7.69
CA LEU A 107 6.26 -9.82 -8.66
C LEU A 107 7.63 -9.73 -9.34
N LEU A 108 8.72 -9.86 -8.58
CA LEU A 108 10.10 -9.84 -9.07
C LEU A 108 10.34 -10.96 -10.09
N VAL A 109 10.03 -12.21 -9.71
CA VAL A 109 10.17 -13.40 -10.57
C VAL A 109 9.21 -13.35 -11.77
N GLY A 110 8.06 -12.68 -11.60
CA GLY A 110 7.04 -12.58 -12.63
C GLY A 110 5.97 -13.68 -12.54
N TYR A 111 5.80 -14.30 -11.38
CA TYR A 111 4.76 -15.29 -11.15
C TYR A 111 3.40 -14.59 -10.99
N ARG A 112 2.44 -14.89 -11.88
CA ARG A 112 1.08 -14.29 -11.89
C ARG A 112 1.11 -12.76 -11.70
N THR A 113 1.92 -12.07 -12.52
CA THR A 113 2.22 -10.63 -12.41
C THR A 113 1.01 -9.74 -12.14
N ARG A 114 -0.10 -9.92 -12.86
CA ARG A 114 -1.30 -9.08 -12.67
C ARG A 114 -1.84 -9.15 -11.25
N LEU A 115 -1.94 -10.36 -10.69
CA LEU A 115 -2.42 -10.56 -9.32
C LEU A 115 -1.38 -10.08 -8.30
N ALA A 116 -0.10 -10.34 -8.56
CA ALA A 116 0.98 -9.89 -7.69
C ALA A 116 1.03 -8.35 -7.58
N VAL A 117 0.88 -7.62 -8.71
CA VAL A 117 0.81 -6.15 -8.71
C VAL A 117 -0.37 -5.67 -7.86
N ILE A 118 -1.58 -6.18 -8.11
CA ILE A 118 -2.78 -5.77 -7.36
C ILE A 118 -2.61 -6.05 -5.87
N ALA A 119 -2.09 -7.23 -5.50
CA ALA A 119 -1.90 -7.61 -4.12
C ALA A 119 -0.83 -6.78 -3.40
N VAL A 120 0.30 -6.51 -4.06
CA VAL A 120 1.37 -5.64 -3.54
C VAL A 120 0.86 -4.21 -3.36
N TRP A 121 0.15 -3.68 -4.35
CA TRP A 121 -0.44 -2.34 -4.31
C TRP A 121 -1.45 -2.21 -3.16
N ALA A 122 -2.37 -3.17 -3.05
CA ALA A 122 -3.36 -3.23 -1.98
C ALA A 122 -2.70 -3.27 -0.58
N LEU A 123 -1.67 -4.08 -0.39
CA LEU A 123 -0.94 -4.13 0.89
C LEU A 123 -0.17 -2.84 1.17
N ASN A 124 0.37 -2.18 0.15
CA ASN A 124 1.07 -0.90 0.33
C ASN A 124 0.10 0.19 0.79
N ILE A 125 -1.09 0.29 0.17
CA ILE A 125 -2.17 1.19 0.64
C ILE A 125 -2.55 0.89 2.09
N SER A 126 -2.70 -0.39 2.42
CA SER A 126 -2.98 -0.79 3.81
C SER A 126 -1.89 -0.35 4.79
N LEU A 127 -0.61 -0.37 4.39
CA LEU A 127 0.51 0.07 5.21
C LEU A 127 0.56 1.60 5.36
N GLN A 128 0.25 2.33 4.29
CA GLN A 128 0.16 3.79 4.31
C GLN A 128 -0.97 4.24 5.24
N ASN A 129 -2.19 3.76 5.00
CA ASN A 129 -3.40 4.12 5.76
C ASN A 129 -3.33 3.76 7.26
N ARG A 130 -2.39 2.90 7.70
CA ARG A 130 -2.18 2.62 9.13
C ARG A 130 -1.60 3.81 9.88
N ASN A 131 -0.88 4.68 9.19
CA ASN A 131 -0.15 5.79 9.80
C ASN A 131 -0.44 7.13 9.11
N PRO A 132 -1.72 7.60 9.15
CA PRO A 132 -2.14 8.82 8.47
C PRO A 132 -1.39 10.07 8.93
N ALA A 133 -0.85 10.07 10.16
CA ALA A 133 -0.04 11.17 10.68
C ALA A 133 1.31 11.35 9.95
N LEU A 134 1.78 10.32 9.23
CA LEU A 134 2.99 10.39 8.42
C LEU A 134 2.70 10.51 6.91
N ILE A 135 1.42 10.41 6.51
CA ILE A 135 1.00 10.56 5.12
C ILE A 135 0.96 12.05 4.81
N PHE A 136 1.65 12.46 3.74
CA PHE A 136 1.52 13.80 3.18
C PHE A 136 0.51 13.78 2.03
N ALA A 137 -0.09 14.93 1.70
CA ALA A 137 -1.06 15.04 0.59
C ALA A 137 -0.53 14.55 -0.78
N GLY A 138 0.79 14.41 -0.93
CA GLY A 138 1.43 13.82 -2.12
C GLY A 138 1.43 12.29 -2.16
N ASP A 139 1.08 11.61 -1.08
CA ASP A 139 0.96 10.15 -1.03
C ASP A 139 -0.42 9.67 -1.52
N ASP A 140 -1.43 10.56 -1.53
CA ASP A 140 -2.79 10.28 -2.00
C ASP A 140 -2.92 10.16 -3.53
N VAL A 141 -1.88 10.50 -4.29
CA VAL A 141 -1.88 10.43 -5.77
C VAL A 141 -1.31 9.13 -6.34
N LEU A 142 -0.91 8.18 -5.48
CA LEU A 142 -0.30 6.88 -5.83
C LEU A 142 -1.33 5.74 -5.96
#